data_AF-A0A1Q8AQW6-F1
#
_entry.id   AF-A0A1Q8AQW6-F1
#
_cell.length_a   1.000
_cell.length_b   1.000
_cell.length_c   1.000
_cell.angle_alpha   90.00
_cell.angle_beta   90.00
_cell.angle_gamma   90.00
#
_symmetry.space_group_name_H-M   'P 1'
#
loop_
_entity.id
_entity.type
_entity.pdbx_description
1 polymer ?
#
loop_
_entity_poly.entity_id
_entity_poly.type
_entity_poly.pdbx_seq_one_letter_code
_entity_poly.pdbx_strand_id
1 'polypeptide(L)'
;MTADRARRWLLALYVASAALVTLQQAVLGRSNNFRVFRSASLNLFAGRDLYAAHPEQHFDFYKYSPTFALLFAPLAYLPFALAYLCWSLLNALLLWYALDRLLPERPATVALALVYLEVLFSMQYGQSNALVAALTSPVVRARFASGAFRLVHFGAL
;
A
#
# COMPACT_ATOMS: atom_id res chain seq x y z
N MET A 1 -4.59 -6.91 29.17
CA MET A 1 -4.81 -7.49 27.82
C MET A 1 -3.59 -8.31 27.44
N THR A 2 -3.75 -9.53 26.93
CA THR A 2 -2.62 -10.32 26.40
C THR A 2 -2.07 -9.65 25.14
N ALA A 3 -0.75 -9.70 24.92
CA ALA A 3 -0.09 -9.04 23.78
C ALA A 3 -0.68 -9.48 22.42
N ASP A 4 -1.03 -10.76 22.28
CA ASP A 4 -1.70 -11.32 21.12
C ASP A 4 -3.06 -10.66 20.83
N ARG A 5 -3.86 -10.38 21.86
CA ARG A 5 -5.15 -9.70 21.70
C ARG A 5 -4.98 -8.28 21.16
N ALA A 6 -4.01 -7.53 21.71
CA ALA A 6 -3.73 -6.17 21.24
C ALA A 6 -3.32 -6.14 19.77
N ARG A 7 -2.47 -7.10 19.37
CA ARG A 7 -1.99 -7.23 17.99
C ARG A 7 -3.12 -7.55 17.00
N ARG A 8 -4.07 -8.43 17.36
CA ARG A 8 -5.25 -8.72 16.54
C ARG A 8 -6.15 -7.49 16.36
N TRP A 9 -6.39 -6.73 17.43
CA TRP A 9 -7.18 -5.50 17.34
C TRP A 9 -6.49 -4.44 16.48
N LEU A 10 -5.17 -4.32 16.59
CA LEU A 10 -4.41 -3.40 15.76
C LEU A 10 -4.48 -3.81 14.28
N LEU A 11 -4.39 -5.11 13.95
CA LEU A 11 -4.56 -5.57 12.58
C LEU A 11 -5.97 -5.28 12.06
N ALA A 12 -6.99 -5.57 12.86
CA ALA A 12 -8.38 -5.26 12.54
C ALA A 12 -8.56 -3.76 12.29
N LEU A 13 -7.91 -2.89 13.08
CA LEU A 13 -7.93 -1.45 12.88
C LEU A 13 -7.32 -1.05 11.53
N TYR A 14 -6.15 -1.60 11.15
CA TYR A 14 -5.54 -1.33 9.84
C TYR A 14 -6.45 -1.75 8.68
N VAL A 15 -7.04 -2.95 8.75
CA VAL A 15 -7.93 -3.48 7.69
C VAL A 15 -9.24 -2.70 7.63
N ALA A 16 -9.84 -2.40 8.78
CA ALA A 16 -11.06 -1.59 8.85
C ALA A 16 -10.82 -0.18 8.30
N SER A 17 -9.70 0.46 8.65
CA SER A 17 -9.33 1.77 8.10
C SER A 17 -9.15 1.73 6.59
N ALA A 18 -8.53 0.70 6.03
CA ALA A 18 -8.43 0.54 4.58
C ALA A 18 -9.81 0.47 3.91
N ALA A 19 -10.76 -0.28 4.49
CA ALA A 19 -12.13 -0.38 3.99
C ALA A 19 -12.89 0.96 4.10
N LEU A 20 -12.80 1.63 5.26
CA LEU A 20 -13.48 2.91 5.50
C LEU A 20 -12.93 4.03 4.60
N VAL A 21 -11.60 4.14 4.48
CA VAL A 21 -10.96 5.11 3.59
C VAL A 21 -11.29 4.80 2.13
N THR A 22 -11.34 3.52 1.74
CA THR A 22 -11.79 3.15 0.39
C THR A 22 -13.21 3.63 0.13
N LEU A 23 -14.14 3.39 1.06
CA LEU A 23 -15.52 3.83 0.92
C LEU A 23 -15.59 5.35 0.79
N GLN A 24 -14.89 6.07 1.67
CA GLN A 24 -14.76 7.52 1.60
C GLN A 24 -14.28 7.97 0.21
N GLN A 25 -13.23 7.35 -0.31
CA GLN A 25 -12.61 7.75 -1.57
C GLN A 25 -13.41 7.32 -2.80
N ALA A 26 -14.15 6.22 -2.71
CA ALA A 26 -15.08 5.80 -3.75
C ALA A 26 -16.25 6.78 -3.89
N VAL A 27 -16.72 7.39 -2.79
CA VAL A 27 -17.81 8.37 -2.79
C VAL A 27 -17.31 9.78 -3.15
N LEU A 28 -16.18 10.20 -2.59
CA LEU A 28 -15.68 11.58 -2.75
C LEU A 28 -14.70 11.77 -3.91
N GLY A 29 -14.04 10.71 -4.38
CA GLY A 29 -13.18 10.73 -5.57
C GLY A 29 -11.92 11.60 -5.46
N ARG A 30 -11.33 11.77 -4.28
CA ARG A 30 -10.36 12.85 -4.02
C ARG A 30 -8.88 12.51 -4.12
N SER A 31 -8.47 11.24 -4.15
CA SER A 31 -7.04 10.92 -4.10
C SER A 31 -6.32 11.26 -5.40
N ASN A 32 -5.52 12.33 -5.38
CA ASN A 32 -4.71 12.72 -6.52
C ASN A 32 -3.58 11.71 -6.81
N ASN A 33 -2.85 11.26 -5.79
CA ASN A 33 -1.73 10.31 -6.01
C ASN A 33 -2.20 8.99 -6.64
N PHE A 34 -3.32 8.45 -6.16
CA PHE A 34 -3.85 7.22 -6.73
C PHE A 34 -4.27 7.40 -8.19
N ARG A 35 -4.87 8.56 -8.53
CA ARG A 35 -5.18 8.92 -9.91
C ARG A 35 -3.92 9.02 -10.77
N VAL A 36 -2.85 9.63 -10.26
CA VAL A 36 -1.53 9.71 -10.94
C VAL A 36 -0.95 8.33 -11.23
N PHE A 37 -1.02 7.37 -10.29
CA PHE A 37 -0.51 6.02 -10.53
C PHE A 37 -1.36 5.25 -11.56
N ARG A 38 -2.69 5.38 -11.43
CA ARG A 38 -3.64 4.76 -12.33
C ARG A 38 -3.50 5.30 -13.76
N SER A 39 -3.47 6.62 -13.91
CA SER A 39 -3.34 7.28 -15.21
C SER A 39 -2.01 6.96 -15.89
N ALA A 40 -0.90 6.94 -15.14
CA ALA A 40 0.40 6.58 -15.68
C ALA A 40 0.36 5.17 -16.29
N SER A 41 -0.28 4.22 -15.61
CA SER A 41 -0.46 2.88 -16.18
C SER A 41 -1.27 2.94 -17.49
N LEU A 42 -2.40 3.63 -17.51
CA LEU A 42 -3.25 3.73 -18.69
C LEU A 42 -2.55 4.45 -19.86
N ASN A 43 -1.84 5.52 -19.59
CA ASN A 43 -1.07 6.29 -20.58
C ASN A 43 0.08 5.45 -21.14
N LEU A 44 0.75 4.63 -20.32
CA LEU A 44 1.81 3.72 -20.77
C LEU A 44 1.28 2.77 -21.85
N PHE A 45 0.15 2.11 -21.60
CA PHE A 45 -0.45 1.18 -22.57
C PHE A 45 -1.09 1.89 -23.76
N ALA A 46 -1.49 3.15 -23.62
CA ALA A 46 -1.98 3.97 -24.72
C ALA A 46 -0.86 4.60 -25.56
N GLY A 47 0.43 4.35 -25.24
CA GLY A 47 1.57 4.96 -25.93
C GLY A 47 1.69 6.47 -25.74
N ARG A 48 1.09 7.01 -24.67
CA ARG A 48 1.12 8.44 -24.32
C ARG A 48 2.28 8.74 -23.38
N ASP A 49 2.79 9.96 -23.44
CA ASP A 49 3.85 10.41 -22.55
C ASP A 49 3.36 10.41 -21.10
N LEU A 50 4.06 9.67 -20.24
CA LEU A 50 3.77 9.54 -18.81
C LEU A 50 4.10 10.80 -18.03
N TYR A 51 5.10 11.55 -18.49
CA TYR A 51 5.70 12.66 -17.76
C TYR A 51 5.11 14.01 -18.18
N ALA A 52 4.27 14.03 -19.21
CA ALA A 52 3.48 15.18 -19.60
C ALA A 52 2.40 15.53 -18.56
N ALA A 53 1.87 16.76 -18.64
CA ALA A 53 0.72 17.17 -17.86
C ALA A 53 -0.56 16.53 -18.41
N HIS A 54 -1.37 15.93 -17.53
CA HIS A 54 -2.67 15.33 -17.86
C HIS A 54 -3.78 15.90 -16.94
N PRO A 55 -4.13 17.20 -17.08
CA PRO A 55 -5.06 17.89 -16.16
C PRO A 55 -6.46 17.27 -16.13
N GLU A 56 -6.86 16.57 -17.19
CA GLU A 56 -8.11 15.82 -17.26
C GLU A 56 -8.08 14.55 -16.40
N GLN A 57 -6.88 14.03 -16.09
CA GLN A 57 -6.68 12.78 -15.34
C GLN A 57 -6.28 13.03 -13.89
N HIS A 58 -5.45 14.05 -13.62
CA HIS A 58 -4.95 14.41 -12.29
C HIS A 58 -4.28 15.78 -12.29
N PHE A 59 -4.00 16.33 -11.10
CA PHE A 59 -3.40 17.66 -10.95
C PHE A 59 -1.86 17.65 -11.00
N ASP A 60 -1.22 16.61 -10.47
CA ASP A 60 0.25 16.57 -10.29
C ASP A 60 0.95 15.87 -11.46
N PHE A 61 2.25 16.08 -11.64
CA PHE A 61 3.05 15.28 -12.58
C PHE A 61 3.37 13.88 -12.04
N TYR A 62 3.40 12.89 -12.93
CA TYR A 62 3.97 11.59 -12.64
C TYR A 62 5.49 11.69 -12.57
N LYS A 63 6.10 11.12 -11.52
CA LYS A 63 7.54 11.26 -11.23
C LYS A 63 8.27 9.93 -11.03
N TYR A 64 7.59 8.81 -11.28
CA TYR A 64 8.12 7.47 -11.01
C TYR A 64 8.62 6.81 -12.30
N SER A 65 9.33 5.69 -12.19
CA SER A 65 9.85 4.98 -13.37
C SER A 65 8.71 4.36 -14.20
N PRO A 66 8.90 4.11 -15.51
CA PRO A 66 7.90 3.42 -16.31
C PRO A 66 7.61 2.00 -15.80
N THR A 67 8.59 1.36 -15.16
CA THR A 67 8.42 0.05 -14.49
C THR A 67 7.37 0.11 -13.39
N PHE A 68 7.28 1.20 -12.63
CA PHE A 68 6.22 1.34 -11.61
C PHE A 68 4.83 1.39 -12.25
N ALA A 69 4.65 2.17 -13.33
CA ALA A 69 3.40 2.20 -14.10
C ALA A 69 3.05 0.82 -14.68
N LEU A 70 4.04 0.08 -15.18
CA LEU A 70 3.84 -1.28 -15.68
C LEU A 70 3.37 -2.23 -14.56
N LEU A 71 4.00 -2.21 -13.39
CA LEU A 71 3.65 -3.05 -12.26
C LEU A 71 2.31 -2.67 -11.61
N PHE A 72 1.90 -1.41 -11.75
CA PHE A 72 0.60 -0.92 -11.27
C PHE A 72 -0.56 -1.28 -12.21
N ALA A 73 -0.28 -1.74 -13.43
CA ALA A 73 -1.28 -2.08 -14.44
C ALA A 73 -2.45 -2.96 -13.93
N PRO A 74 -2.23 -4.05 -13.16
CA PRO A 74 -3.33 -4.88 -12.68
C PRO A 74 -4.33 -4.09 -11.82
N LEU A 75 -3.87 -3.10 -11.06
CA LEU A 75 -4.73 -2.23 -10.26
C LEU A 75 -5.41 -1.17 -11.13
N ALA A 76 -4.74 -0.64 -12.15
CA ALA A 76 -5.25 0.44 -12.97
C ALA A 76 -6.54 0.09 -13.73
N TYR A 77 -6.69 -1.19 -14.13
CA TYR A 77 -7.86 -1.68 -14.87
C TYR A 77 -9.01 -2.15 -13.97
N LEU A 78 -8.83 -2.26 -12.65
CA LEU A 78 -9.90 -2.62 -11.72
C LEU A 78 -10.89 -1.44 -11.51
N PRO A 79 -12.13 -1.71 -11.07
CA PRO A 79 -13.03 -0.66 -10.57
C PRO A 79 -12.35 0.14 -9.47
N PHE A 80 -12.58 1.47 -9.45
CA PHE A 80 -11.81 2.40 -8.59
C PHE A 80 -11.77 1.94 -7.13
N ALA A 81 -12.92 1.61 -6.53
CA ALA A 81 -13.00 1.19 -5.14
C ALA A 81 -12.18 -0.08 -4.85
N LEU A 82 -12.26 -1.08 -5.73
CA LEU A 82 -11.51 -2.32 -5.57
C LEU A 82 -10.00 -2.08 -5.72
N ALA A 83 -9.60 -1.30 -6.74
CA ALA A 83 -8.22 -0.92 -6.96
C ALA A 83 -7.63 -0.16 -5.76
N TYR A 84 -8.40 0.78 -5.20
CA TYR A 84 -8.00 1.57 -4.04
C TYR A 84 -7.87 0.70 -2.78
N LEU A 85 -8.82 -0.20 -2.53
CA LEU A 85 -8.77 -1.13 -1.41
C LEU A 85 -7.53 -2.02 -1.50
N CYS A 86 -7.29 -2.63 -2.66
CA CYS A 86 -6.11 -3.46 -2.89
C CYS A 86 -4.82 -2.66 -2.68
N TRP A 87 -4.76 -1.41 -3.14
CA TRP A 87 -3.60 -0.54 -2.96
C TRP A 87 -3.35 -0.17 -1.50
N SER A 88 -4.39 0.22 -0.76
CA SER A 88 -4.30 0.55 0.67
C SER A 88 -3.89 -0.66 1.50
N LEU A 89 -4.47 -1.84 1.22
CA LEU A 89 -4.12 -3.09 1.90
C LEU A 89 -2.69 -3.52 1.56
N LEU A 90 -2.26 -3.43 0.30
CA LEU A 90 -0.88 -3.76 -0.08
C LEU A 90 0.14 -2.92 0.70
N ASN A 91 -0.06 -1.60 0.74
CA ASN A 91 0.81 -0.68 1.46
C ASN A 91 0.87 -1.00 2.96
N ALA A 92 -0.30 -1.17 3.59
CA ALA A 92 -0.42 -1.44 5.01
C ALA A 92 0.12 -2.81 5.42
N LEU A 93 -0.30 -3.86 4.73
CA LEU A 93 0.03 -5.23 5.10
C LEU A 93 1.48 -5.58 4.78
N LEU A 94 2.08 -4.98 3.74
CA LEU A 94 3.50 -5.17 3.48
C LEU A 94 4.36 -4.48 4.54
N LEU A 95 3.99 -3.26 4.96
CA LEU A 95 4.66 -2.58 6.08
C LEU A 95 4.48 -3.37 7.39
N TRP A 96 3.28 -3.88 7.63
CA TRP A 96 2.99 -4.77 8.75
C TRP A 96 3.94 -5.96 8.76
N TYR A 97 4.01 -6.68 7.64
CA TYR A 97 4.89 -7.82 7.47
C TYR A 97 6.37 -7.47 7.68
N ALA A 98 6.83 -6.32 7.14
CA ALA A 98 8.21 -5.88 7.29
C ALA A 98 8.58 -5.66 8.76
N LEU A 99 7.75 -4.93 9.52
CA LEU A 99 8.00 -4.65 10.93
C LEU A 99 7.89 -5.92 11.79
N ASP A 100 6.91 -6.78 11.50
CA ASP A 100 6.70 -8.03 12.22
C ASP A 100 7.87 -9.00 12.12
N ARG A 101 8.56 -8.98 10.97
CA ARG A 101 9.72 -9.84 10.72
C ARG A 101 11.04 -9.21 11.12
N LEU A 102 11.08 -7.88 11.20
CA LEU A 102 12.29 -7.14 11.54
C LEU A 102 12.51 -7.05 13.06
N LEU A 103 11.41 -6.95 13.82
CA LEU A 103 11.45 -6.67 15.25
C LEU A 103 10.89 -7.85 16.07
N PRO A 104 11.32 -8.01 17.33
CA PRO A 104 10.63 -8.91 18.26
C PRO A 104 9.17 -8.47 18.48
N GLU A 105 8.30 -9.40 18.87
CA GLU A 105 6.84 -9.21 18.88
C GLU A 105 6.36 -7.94 19.61
N ARG A 106 6.89 -7.68 20.81
CA ARG A 106 6.52 -6.49 21.61
C ARG A 106 6.96 -5.18 20.92
N PRO A 107 8.25 -4.98 20.60
CA PRO A 107 8.69 -3.83 19.79
C PRO A 107 7.96 -3.67 18.46
N ALA A 108 7.68 -4.75 17.73
CA ALA A 108 6.93 -4.71 16.48
C ALA A 108 5.52 -4.14 16.69
N THR A 109 4.82 -4.62 17.72
CA THR A 109 3.47 -4.14 18.05
C THR A 109 3.48 -2.66 18.43
N VAL A 110 4.47 -2.20 19.20
CA VAL A 110 4.62 -0.77 19.55
C VAL A 110 4.92 0.07 18.31
N ALA A 111 5.85 -0.37 17.45
CA ALA A 111 6.18 0.34 16.21
C ALA A 111 4.96 0.45 15.28
N LEU A 112 4.18 -0.62 15.14
CA LEU A 112 2.94 -0.63 14.36
C LEU A 112 1.87 0.31 14.93
N ALA A 113 1.78 0.43 16.25
CA ALA A 113 0.87 1.37 16.89
C ALA A 113 1.32 2.82 16.67
N LEU A 114 2.62 3.11 16.77
CA LEU A 114 3.17 4.45 16.58
C LEU A 114 3.04 4.93 15.12
N VAL A 115 3.30 4.06 14.15
CA VAL A 115 3.24 4.41 12.72
C VAL A 115 1.80 4.42 12.17
N TYR A 116 0.81 3.96 12.95
CA TYR A 116 -0.57 3.83 12.48
C TYR A 116 -1.15 5.12 11.90
N LEU A 117 -0.94 6.26 12.55
CA LEU A 117 -1.48 7.54 12.07
C LEU A 117 -0.87 7.93 10.70
N GLU A 118 0.43 7.72 10.54
CA GLU A 118 1.10 7.95 9.24
C GLU A 118 0.53 7.01 8.17
N VAL A 119 0.32 5.73 8.49
CA VAL A 119 -0.29 4.77 7.56
C VAL A 119 -1.71 5.18 7.19
N LEU A 120 -2.51 5.63 8.16
CA LEU A 120 -3.88 6.10 7.92
C LEU A 120 -3.90 7.33 6.98
N PHE A 121 -3.04 8.31 7.20
CA PHE A 121 -2.92 9.45 6.29
C PHE A 121 -2.42 9.02 4.91
N SER A 122 -1.44 8.12 4.85
CA SER A 122 -0.93 7.53 3.62
C SER A 122 -2.06 6.87 2.82
N MET A 123 -2.95 6.11 3.49
CA MET A 123 -4.15 5.55 2.88
C MET A 123 -5.09 6.64 2.36
N GLN A 124 -5.39 7.68 3.15
CA GLN A 124 -6.31 8.75 2.74
C GLN A 124 -5.83 9.50 1.49
N TYR A 125 -4.53 9.73 1.37
CA TYR A 125 -3.95 10.40 0.20
C TYR A 125 -3.59 9.45 -0.93
N GLY A 126 -3.77 8.13 -0.78
CA GLY A 126 -3.39 7.13 -1.77
C GLY A 126 -1.88 7.08 -2.05
N GLN A 127 -1.06 7.38 -1.04
CA GLN A 127 0.39 7.48 -1.14
C GLN A 127 1.05 6.09 -1.26
N SER A 128 2.34 6.07 -1.61
CA SER A 128 3.17 4.86 -1.71
C SER A 128 4.22 4.74 -0.59
N ASN A 129 4.20 5.63 0.40
CA ASN A 129 5.26 5.75 1.41
C ASN A 129 5.46 4.45 2.21
N ALA A 130 4.36 3.84 2.66
CA ALA A 130 4.39 2.60 3.41
C ALA A 130 4.95 1.43 2.58
N LEU A 131 4.57 1.35 1.29
CA LEU A 131 5.16 0.37 0.36
C LEU A 131 6.67 0.57 0.22
N VAL A 132 7.13 1.81 -0.02
CA VAL A 132 8.56 2.11 -0.18
C VAL A 132 9.35 1.80 1.09
N ALA A 133 8.83 2.17 2.26
CA ALA A 133 9.45 1.85 3.54
C ALA A 133 9.58 0.32 3.74
N ALA A 134 8.51 -0.42 3.44
CA ALA A 134 8.52 -1.88 3.55
C ALA A 134 9.51 -2.53 2.57
N LEU A 135 9.52 -2.11 1.31
CA LEU A 135 10.43 -2.63 0.27
C LEU A 135 11.91 -2.34 0.56
N THR A 136 12.21 -1.25 1.25
CA THR A 136 13.57 -0.88 1.62
C THR A 136 14.08 -1.67 2.81
N SER A 137 13.17 -2.24 3.62
CA SER A 137 13.54 -3.05 4.78
C SER A 137 14.42 -4.26 4.39
N PRO A 138 15.46 -4.60 5.18
CA PRO A 138 16.33 -5.74 4.89
C PRO A 138 15.57 -7.07 4.78
N VAL A 139 14.48 -7.23 5.54
CA VAL A 139 13.65 -8.44 5.54
C VAL A 139 13.05 -8.67 4.16
N VAL A 140 12.35 -7.67 3.63
CA VAL A 140 11.64 -7.82 2.36
C VAL A 140 12.66 -8.02 1.24
N ARG A 141 13.76 -7.28 1.25
CA ARG A 141 14.87 -7.44 0.30
C ARG A 141 15.48 -8.84 0.32
N ALA A 142 15.78 -9.38 1.51
CA ALA A 142 16.36 -10.72 1.65
C ALA A 142 15.40 -11.82 1.14
N ARG A 143 14.08 -11.64 1.33
CA ARG A 143 13.07 -12.57 0.81
C ARG A 143 12.93 -12.54 -0.70
N PHE A 144 13.06 -11.37 -1.33
CA PHE A 144 13.14 -11.28 -2.79
C PHE A 144 14.42 -11.93 -3.33
N ALA A 145 15.57 -11.67 -2.71
CA ALA A 145 16.86 -12.24 -3.15
C ALA A 145 16.94 -13.77 -3.02
N SER A 146 16.23 -14.36 -2.06
CA SER A 146 16.20 -15.81 -1.83
C SER A 146 15.11 -16.55 -2.61
N GLY A 147 14.26 -15.85 -3.39
CA GLY A 147 13.10 -16.45 -4.05
C GLY A 147 12.05 -17.03 -3.09
N ALA A 148 12.16 -16.73 -1.79
CA ALA A 148 11.42 -17.39 -0.72
C ALA A 148 10.10 -16.66 -0.36
N PHE A 149 9.35 -16.24 -1.39
CA PHE A 149 7.93 -15.87 -1.25
C PHE A 149 7.07 -17.15 -1.16
N ARG A 150 7.46 -18.09 -0.30
CA ARG A 150 6.59 -19.21 0.06
C ARG A 150 5.56 -18.71 1.06
N LEU A 151 4.28 -18.89 0.72
CA LEU A 151 3.11 -18.64 1.57
C LEU A 151 3.42 -18.99 3.02
N VAL A 152 3.43 -17.97 3.88
CA VAL A 152 3.60 -18.16 5.32
C VAL A 152 2.34 -18.86 5.82
N HIS A 153 2.47 -20.14 6.16
CA HIS A 153 1.47 -20.86 6.93
C HIS A 153 1.19 -20.08 8.21
N PHE A 154 -0.03 -19.54 8.34
CA PHE A 154 -0.60 -19.17 9.62
C PHE A 154 -0.99 -20.46 10.33
N GLY A 155 -0.34 -20.76 11.46
CA GLY A 155 -0.80 -21.83 12.35
C GLY A 155 0.32 -22.48 13.15
N ALA A 156 0.49 -22.02 14.39
CA ALA A 156 0.78 -22.91 15.50
C ALA A 156 0.00 -22.36 16.70
N LEU A 157 -1.11 -23.05 16.98
CA LEU A 157 -1.75 -23.10 18.28
C LEU A 157 -0.81 -23.79 19.28
#